data_AF-A0A2S7U662-F1
#
_entry.id   AF-A0A2S7U662-F1
#
_cell.length_a   1.000
_cell.length_b   1.000
_cell.length_c   1.000
_cell.angle_alpha   90.00
_cell.angle_beta   90.00
_cell.angle_gamma   90.00
#
_symmetry.space_group_name_H-M   'P 1'
#
loop_
_entity.id
_entity.type
_entity.pdbx_description
1 polymer ?
#
loop_
_entity_poly.entity_id
_entity_poly.type
_entity_poly.pdbx_seq_one_letter_code
_entity_poly.pdbx_strand_id
1 'polypeptide(L)'
;MNKLLVIVVLLNFAFAKAQTYSSKIIPNNTMLLKGYVGKYPITMYVERVGYCEYEQEFTGWYKYDNSTESIPILFYYSVYPEEESFKIYAKYDGDFETEVDDEYVCQVLSYDEVFESKTDTGLFVDLTWQKAGSTKTLDVKFNGNPQQMLWSLGDQNVYLTYDDKEVLDIGALGYEYAYEIDILGHKTVDDVTHLLISIIEPSKPGSAGRGMCGAGDEIYILYLQLDDQFKLIYSDAEKEQSCFQYLEESPVEYDIAFPEKGFTRLN
;
A
#
# COMPACT_ATOMS: atom_id res chain seq x y z
N MET A 1 -10.54 32.33 -50.27
CA MET A 1 -10.57 30.90 -49.90
C MET A 1 -9.31 30.38 -49.17
N ASN A 2 -8.33 31.23 -48.78
CA ASN A 2 -7.08 30.76 -48.16
C ASN A 2 -7.00 30.88 -46.62
N LYS A 3 -7.99 31.50 -45.96
CA LYS A 3 -7.96 31.69 -44.49
C LYS A 3 -8.65 30.57 -43.70
N LEU A 4 -9.52 29.78 -44.34
CA LEU A 4 -10.21 28.66 -43.67
C LEU A 4 -9.32 27.42 -43.52
N LEU A 5 -8.35 27.24 -44.43
CA LEU A 5 -7.49 26.06 -44.47
C LEU A 5 -6.42 26.06 -43.36
N VAL A 6 -5.99 27.25 -42.93
CA VAL A 6 -4.99 27.41 -41.85
C VAL A 6 -5.58 27.06 -40.48
N ILE A 7 -6.86 27.34 -40.25
CA ILE A 7 -7.53 27.04 -38.97
C ILE A 7 -7.81 25.54 -38.81
N VAL A 8 -8.13 24.83 -39.90
CA VAL A 8 -8.34 23.37 -39.87
C VAL A 8 -7.02 22.60 -39.71
N VAL A 9 -5.90 23.12 -40.21
CA VAL A 9 -4.58 22.52 -39.95
C VAL A 9 -4.15 22.75 -38.50
N LEU A 10 -4.40 23.93 -37.92
CA LEU A 10 -4.08 24.21 -36.51
C LEU A 10 -4.95 23.43 -35.51
N LEU A 11 -6.20 23.11 -35.85
CA LEU A 11 -7.08 22.27 -35.02
C LEU A 11 -6.71 20.78 -35.04
N ASN A 12 -6.01 20.30 -36.09
CA ASN A 12 -5.50 18.92 -36.13
C ASN A 12 -4.22 18.73 -35.29
N PHE A 13 -3.53 19.81 -34.91
CA PHE A 13 -2.40 19.74 -33.96
C PHE A 13 -2.84 19.85 -32.50
N ALA A 14 -4.08 20.24 -32.21
CA ALA A 14 -4.57 20.38 -30.84
C ALA A 14 -5.01 19.05 -30.19
N PHE A 15 -4.97 17.94 -30.94
CA PHE A 15 -5.27 16.58 -30.45
C PHE A 15 -4.12 15.60 -30.73
N ALA A 16 -2.87 16.09 -30.82
CA ALA A 16 -1.76 15.24 -30.42
C ALA A 16 -1.96 15.01 -28.92
N LYS A 17 -2.40 13.80 -28.57
CA LYS A 17 -2.55 13.33 -27.19
C LYS A 17 -1.38 13.89 -26.38
N ALA A 18 -1.69 14.56 -25.27
CA ALA A 18 -0.71 14.74 -24.22
C ALA A 18 -0.33 13.31 -23.80
N GLN A 19 0.71 12.78 -24.43
CA GLN A 19 1.34 11.55 -24.03
C GLN A 19 2.08 11.91 -22.77
N THR A 20 1.55 11.49 -21.63
CA THR A 20 1.99 12.02 -20.33
C THR A 20 2.40 10.86 -19.46
N TYR A 21 3.64 10.94 -18.98
CA TYR A 21 4.11 10.08 -17.91
C TYR A 21 3.32 10.39 -16.64
N SER A 22 2.96 9.36 -15.91
CA SER A 22 2.31 9.45 -14.60
C SER A 22 2.72 8.27 -13.73
N SER A 23 2.19 8.19 -12.52
CA SER A 23 2.40 7.07 -11.60
C SER A 23 1.12 6.26 -11.41
N LYS A 24 1.29 4.99 -11.06
CA LYS A 24 0.21 4.10 -10.64
C LYS A 24 0.66 3.35 -9.41
N ILE A 25 -0.05 3.58 -8.31
CA ILE A 25 0.16 2.91 -7.03
C ILE A 25 -1.01 1.96 -6.82
N ILE A 26 -0.71 0.66 -6.71
CA ILE A 26 -1.69 -0.40 -6.52
C ILE A 26 -1.50 -0.92 -5.09
N PRO A 27 -2.34 -0.49 -4.13
CA PRO A 27 -2.24 -0.97 -2.77
C PRO A 27 -2.70 -2.43 -2.68
N ASN A 28 -1.94 -3.25 -1.97
CA ASN A 28 -2.33 -4.61 -1.60
C ASN A 28 -3.03 -4.59 -0.24
N ASN A 29 -4.23 -4.03 -0.18
CA ASN A 29 -4.95 -3.91 1.10
C ASN A 29 -5.90 -5.06 1.39
N THR A 30 -6.10 -5.99 0.44
CA THR A 30 -7.16 -7.00 0.54
C THR A 30 -6.64 -8.40 0.31
N MET A 31 -7.16 -9.37 1.06
CA MET A 31 -6.95 -10.79 0.80
C MET A 31 -8.27 -11.57 0.82
N LEU A 32 -8.33 -12.62 0.01
CA LEU A 32 -9.47 -13.54 -0.04
C LEU A 32 -9.01 -14.96 0.28
N LEU A 33 -9.48 -15.50 1.39
CA LEU A 33 -9.19 -16.83 1.88
C LEU A 33 -10.35 -17.78 1.64
N LYS A 34 -10.02 -19.02 1.32
CA LYS A 34 -10.97 -20.14 1.29
C LYS A 34 -10.51 -21.19 2.29
N GLY A 35 -11.44 -21.78 3.01
CA GLY A 35 -11.12 -22.70 4.08
C GLY A 35 -12.32 -23.47 4.59
N TYR A 36 -12.19 -23.98 5.81
CA TYR A 36 -13.21 -24.76 6.48
C TYR A 36 -13.25 -24.43 7.97
N VAL A 37 -14.46 -24.39 8.54
CA VAL A 37 -14.72 -24.49 9.98
C VAL A 37 -15.26 -25.89 10.25
N GLY A 38 -14.44 -26.76 10.82
CA GLY A 38 -14.70 -28.19 10.91
C GLY A 38 -14.90 -28.80 9.52
N LYS A 39 -16.15 -29.09 9.16
CA LYS A 39 -16.54 -29.63 7.84
C LYS A 39 -17.22 -28.61 6.92
N TYR A 40 -17.46 -27.40 7.41
CA TYR A 40 -18.24 -26.39 6.69
C TYR A 40 -17.30 -25.49 5.90
N PRO A 41 -17.38 -25.48 4.55
CA PRO A 41 -16.55 -24.62 3.74
C PRO A 41 -16.90 -23.15 3.99
N ILE A 42 -15.87 -22.31 4.09
CA ILE A 42 -15.99 -20.87 4.29
C ILE A 42 -15.13 -20.10 3.29
N THR A 43 -15.57 -18.90 2.99
CA THR A 43 -14.81 -17.86 2.30
C THR A 43 -14.69 -16.65 3.22
N MET A 44 -13.50 -16.08 3.34
CA MET A 44 -13.20 -14.91 4.17
C MET A 44 -12.50 -13.85 3.33
N TYR A 45 -13.04 -12.64 3.32
CA TYR A 45 -12.45 -11.43 2.77
C TYR A 45 -11.94 -10.58 3.91
N VAL A 46 -10.68 -10.16 3.83
CA VAL A 46 -10.00 -9.31 4.81
C VAL A 46 -9.48 -8.09 4.07
N GLU A 47 -9.62 -6.92 4.71
CA GLU A 47 -9.15 -5.63 4.23
C GLU A 47 -8.43 -4.90 5.36
N ARG A 48 -7.22 -4.42 5.08
CA ARG A 48 -6.46 -3.53 5.97
C ARG A 48 -7.04 -2.13 5.84
N VAL A 49 -7.52 -1.58 6.95
CA VAL A 49 -8.19 -0.27 6.97
C VAL A 49 -7.38 0.83 7.65
N GLY A 50 -6.37 0.47 8.44
CA GLY A 50 -5.49 1.45 9.05
C GLY A 50 -4.82 0.93 10.31
N TYR A 51 -4.82 1.79 11.34
CA TYR A 51 -4.26 1.51 12.66
C TYR A 51 -5.25 1.91 13.73
N CYS A 52 -5.26 1.13 14.81
CA CYS A 52 -5.80 1.54 16.09
C CYS A 52 -4.61 1.61 17.04
N GLU A 53 -4.27 2.82 17.49
CA GLU A 53 -3.01 3.11 18.19
C GLU A 53 -1.79 2.53 17.44
N TYR A 54 -1.13 1.53 18.03
CA TYR A 54 0.06 0.88 17.47
C TYR A 54 -0.25 -0.41 16.72
N GLU A 55 -1.50 -0.87 16.70
CA GLU A 55 -1.93 -2.12 16.10
C GLU A 55 -2.52 -1.91 14.71
N GLN A 56 -2.23 -2.81 13.78
CA GLN A 56 -2.85 -2.76 12.46
C GLN A 56 -4.30 -3.20 12.54
N GLU A 57 -5.20 -2.42 11.96
CA GLU A 57 -6.64 -2.70 11.97
C GLU A 57 -7.09 -3.32 10.64
N PHE A 58 -7.84 -4.42 10.76
CA PHE A 58 -8.39 -5.17 9.64
C PHE A 58 -9.88 -5.41 9.82
N THR A 59 -10.63 -5.26 8.73
CA THR A 59 -12.07 -5.58 8.67
C THR A 59 -12.38 -6.49 7.48
N GLY A 60 -13.65 -6.78 7.28
CA GLY A 60 -14.13 -7.48 6.09
C GLY A 60 -15.35 -8.32 6.41
N TRP A 61 -15.41 -9.51 5.83
CA TRP A 61 -16.48 -10.46 6.11
C TRP A 61 -16.02 -11.89 5.90
N TYR A 62 -16.69 -12.82 6.57
CA TYR A 62 -16.61 -14.23 6.23
C TYR A 62 -18.01 -14.80 6.00
N LYS A 63 -18.11 -15.88 5.23
CA LYS A 63 -19.38 -16.58 5.02
C LYS A 63 -19.15 -18.07 4.87
N TYR A 64 -20.18 -18.85 5.19
CA TYR A 64 -20.28 -20.23 4.74
C TYR A 64 -20.57 -20.27 3.25
N ASP A 65 -19.89 -21.10 2.48
CA ASP A 65 -20.01 -21.12 1.01
C ASP A 65 -21.41 -21.52 0.52
N ASN A 66 -22.18 -22.22 1.36
CA ASN A 66 -23.58 -22.58 1.11
C ASN A 66 -24.59 -21.52 1.59
N SER A 67 -24.12 -20.41 2.17
CA SER A 67 -24.94 -19.29 2.62
C SER A 67 -24.77 -18.09 1.70
N THR A 68 -25.82 -17.31 1.56
CA THR A 68 -25.79 -15.99 0.90
C THR A 68 -25.45 -14.87 1.89
N GLU A 69 -25.49 -15.15 3.18
CA GLU A 69 -25.23 -14.18 4.24
C GLU A 69 -23.73 -14.08 4.52
N SER A 70 -23.23 -12.85 4.54
CA SER A 70 -21.87 -12.52 4.96
C SER A 70 -21.91 -11.99 6.39
N ILE A 71 -20.95 -12.42 7.20
CA ILE A 71 -20.81 -12.08 8.60
C ILE A 71 -19.60 -11.14 8.72
N PRO A 72 -19.80 -9.87 9.12
CA PRO A 72 -18.72 -8.92 9.35
C PRO A 72 -17.62 -9.47 10.27
N ILE A 73 -16.38 -9.09 10.00
CA ILE A 73 -15.23 -9.38 10.85
C ILE A 73 -14.45 -8.11 11.21
N LEU A 74 -13.78 -8.14 12.35
CA LEU A 74 -12.84 -7.12 12.81
C LEU A 74 -11.71 -7.79 13.59
N PHE A 75 -10.48 -7.32 13.39
CA PHE A 75 -9.35 -7.69 14.22
C PHE A 75 -8.21 -6.69 14.16
N TYR A 76 -7.39 -6.77 15.20
CA TYR A 76 -6.16 -6.02 15.35
C TYR A 76 -4.96 -6.97 15.26
N TYR A 77 -3.87 -6.51 14.67
CA TYR A 77 -2.61 -7.25 14.60
C TYR A 77 -1.50 -6.42 15.23
N SER A 78 -1.00 -6.90 16.37
CA SER A 78 0.09 -6.27 17.11
C SER A 78 1.37 -6.21 16.29
N VAL A 79 2.16 -5.16 16.55
CA VAL A 79 3.55 -5.04 16.07
C VAL A 79 4.51 -5.99 16.79
N TYR A 80 4.09 -6.56 17.94
CA TYR A 80 4.83 -7.55 18.73
C TYR A 80 3.96 -8.81 18.94
N PRO A 81 3.65 -9.56 17.88
CA PRO A 81 2.68 -10.65 17.93
C PRO A 81 3.13 -11.85 18.77
N GLU A 82 4.42 -11.94 19.15
CA GLU A 82 4.98 -13.17 19.72
C GLU A 82 4.44 -13.55 21.11
N GLU A 83 3.74 -12.66 21.80
CA GLU A 83 3.25 -12.85 23.17
C GLU A 83 1.72 -12.95 23.27
N GLU A 84 1.01 -12.95 22.15
CA GLU A 84 -0.46 -12.84 22.10
C GLU A 84 -1.09 -13.91 21.21
N SER A 85 -2.36 -14.24 21.44
CA SER A 85 -3.12 -15.09 20.51
C SER A 85 -3.70 -14.24 19.37
N PHE A 86 -3.57 -14.73 18.14
CA PHE A 86 -4.18 -14.10 16.96
C PHE A 86 -5.69 -14.34 17.00
N LYS A 87 -6.48 -13.26 16.93
CA LYS A 87 -7.94 -13.33 17.02
C LYS A 87 -8.61 -12.62 15.86
N ILE A 88 -9.61 -13.26 15.27
CA ILE A 88 -10.57 -12.62 14.36
C ILE A 88 -11.95 -12.67 14.99
N TYR A 89 -12.55 -11.51 15.22
CA TYR A 89 -13.88 -11.43 15.78
C TYR A 89 -14.92 -11.32 14.67
N ALA A 90 -16.06 -11.96 14.84
CA ALA A 90 -17.18 -11.86 13.92
C ALA A 90 -18.48 -11.53 14.65
N LYS A 91 -19.34 -10.76 13.99
CA LYS A 91 -20.59 -10.26 14.55
C LYS A 91 -21.71 -10.34 13.51
N TYR A 92 -22.86 -10.89 13.88
CA TYR A 92 -24.00 -11.06 12.98
C TYR A 92 -24.82 -9.78 12.84
N ASP A 93 -25.01 -9.06 13.94
CA ASP A 93 -25.91 -7.91 14.02
C ASP A 93 -25.28 -6.76 14.81
N GLY A 94 -25.38 -5.54 14.26
CA GLY A 94 -24.88 -4.32 14.89
C GLY A 94 -23.39 -4.06 14.69
N ASP A 95 -22.94 -2.88 15.13
CA ASP A 95 -21.54 -2.47 15.01
C ASP A 95 -20.67 -3.16 16.05
N PHE A 96 -19.37 -3.32 15.75
CA PHE A 96 -18.41 -3.74 16.77
C PHE A 96 -18.29 -2.67 17.84
N GLU A 97 -18.29 -3.08 19.11
CA GLU A 97 -17.92 -2.20 20.22
C GLU A 97 -16.45 -2.46 20.53
N THR A 98 -15.64 -1.40 20.51
CA THR A 98 -14.19 -1.47 20.73
C THR A 98 -13.76 -0.50 21.80
N GLU A 99 -12.66 -0.81 22.48
CA GLU A 99 -11.99 0.11 23.40
C GLU A 99 -10.48 0.06 23.21
N VAL A 100 -9.81 1.13 23.63
CA VAL A 100 -8.36 1.18 23.80
C VAL A 100 -8.12 1.17 25.29
N ASP A 101 -7.34 0.20 25.78
CA ASP A 101 -7.04 0.08 27.20
C ASP A 101 -5.90 1.03 27.64
N ASP A 102 -5.57 0.98 28.94
CA ASP A 102 -4.51 1.81 29.53
C ASP A 102 -3.10 1.48 28.97
N GLU A 103 -2.95 0.33 28.29
CA GLU A 103 -1.71 -0.13 27.66
C GLU A 103 -1.69 0.16 26.14
N TYR A 104 -2.68 0.89 25.63
CA TYR A 104 -2.87 1.21 24.21
C TYR A 104 -3.14 -0.02 23.32
N VAL A 105 -3.69 -1.09 23.90
CA VAL A 105 -4.13 -2.28 23.15
C VAL A 105 -5.58 -2.09 22.71
N CYS A 106 -5.86 -2.39 21.45
CA CYS A 106 -7.19 -2.26 20.89
C CYS A 106 -7.98 -3.55 21.07
N GLN A 107 -9.09 -3.46 21.78
CA GLN A 107 -9.89 -4.61 22.18
C GLN A 107 -11.28 -4.56 21.57
N VAL A 108 -11.77 -5.73 21.13
CA VAL A 108 -13.15 -5.92 20.70
C VAL A 108 -13.97 -6.42 21.89
N LEU A 109 -14.90 -5.59 22.36
CA LEU A 109 -15.71 -5.84 23.55
C LEU A 109 -16.92 -6.74 23.27
N SER A 110 -17.48 -6.68 22.07
CA SER A 110 -18.65 -7.46 21.70
C SER A 110 -18.49 -8.15 20.35
N TYR A 111 -18.68 -9.47 20.38
CA TYR A 111 -18.61 -10.36 19.23
C TYR A 111 -19.54 -11.56 19.44
N ASP A 112 -20.00 -12.16 18.34
CA ASP A 112 -20.79 -13.38 18.39
C ASP A 112 -19.91 -14.61 18.26
N GLU A 113 -18.79 -14.49 17.53
CA GLU A 113 -17.86 -15.57 17.25
C GLU A 113 -16.43 -15.08 17.20
N VAL A 114 -15.49 -15.98 17.48
CA VAL A 114 -14.07 -15.70 17.43
C VAL A 114 -13.35 -16.83 16.72
N PHE A 115 -12.40 -16.47 15.86
CA PHE A 115 -11.37 -17.36 15.35
C PHE A 115 -10.08 -17.06 16.11
N GLU A 116 -9.53 -18.02 16.86
CA GLU A 116 -8.38 -17.79 17.73
C GLU A 116 -7.28 -18.82 17.46
N SER A 117 -6.02 -18.38 17.42
CA SER A 117 -4.86 -19.27 17.31
C SER A 117 -4.75 -20.18 18.53
N LYS A 118 -4.31 -21.42 18.31
CA LYS A 118 -4.08 -22.38 19.42
C LYS A 118 -2.85 -22.05 20.27
N THR A 119 -2.02 -21.13 19.80
CA THR A 119 -0.75 -20.75 20.43
C THR A 119 -0.68 -19.23 20.53
N ASP A 120 -0.01 -18.77 21.58
CA ASP A 120 0.32 -17.37 21.82
C ASP A 120 1.58 -17.03 21.03
N THR A 121 1.45 -16.97 19.71
CA THR A 121 2.53 -16.59 18.79
C THR A 121 2.10 -15.45 17.86
N GLY A 122 0.85 -15.01 18.00
CA GLY A 122 0.19 -14.00 17.17
C GLY A 122 0.13 -14.37 15.70
N LEU A 123 0.38 -15.64 15.35
CA LEU A 123 0.37 -16.09 13.98
C LEU A 123 -1.05 -16.49 13.56
N PHE A 124 -1.45 -16.04 12.38
CA PHE A 124 -2.62 -16.47 11.63
C PHE A 124 -2.45 -17.89 11.09
N VAL A 125 -2.30 -18.85 11.99
CA VAL A 125 -2.18 -20.29 11.70
C VAL A 125 -2.89 -21.10 12.77
N ASP A 126 -3.26 -22.33 12.44
CA ASP A 126 -3.85 -23.29 13.39
C ASP A 126 -5.01 -22.73 14.22
N LEU A 127 -5.91 -21.99 13.56
CA LEU A 127 -7.03 -21.34 14.24
C LEU A 127 -8.08 -22.35 14.71
N THR A 128 -8.81 -21.94 15.74
CA THR A 128 -10.05 -22.54 16.18
C THR A 128 -11.17 -21.53 16.08
N TRP A 129 -12.39 -22.01 15.82
CA TRP A 129 -13.59 -21.20 15.84
C TRP A 129 -14.42 -21.55 17.07
N GLN A 130 -14.97 -20.53 17.70
CA GLN A 130 -15.86 -20.67 18.84
C GLN A 130 -16.95 -19.59 18.82
N LYS A 131 -18.18 -19.99 19.15
CA LYS A 131 -19.29 -19.06 19.39
C LYS A 131 -19.24 -18.52 20.83
N ALA A 132 -19.46 -17.23 21.01
CA ALA A 132 -19.52 -16.59 22.32
C ALA A 132 -20.48 -17.33 23.26
N GLY A 133 -20.02 -17.61 24.49
CA GLY A 133 -20.78 -18.36 25.50
C GLY A 133 -20.93 -19.88 25.24
N SER A 134 -20.38 -20.41 24.15
CA SER A 134 -20.34 -21.85 23.87
C SER A 134 -19.01 -22.45 24.33
N THR A 135 -19.01 -23.72 24.73
CA THR A 135 -17.79 -24.52 24.94
C THR A 135 -17.39 -25.34 23.72
N LYS A 136 -18.18 -25.25 22.63
CA LYS A 136 -17.92 -25.98 21.41
C LYS A 136 -16.87 -25.23 20.58
N THR A 137 -15.76 -25.92 20.34
CA THR A 137 -14.67 -25.43 19.49
C THR A 137 -14.60 -26.29 18.23
N LEU A 138 -14.34 -25.66 17.09
CA LEU A 138 -14.11 -26.34 15.80
C LEU A 138 -12.76 -25.92 15.23
N ASP A 139 -12.03 -26.86 14.64
CA ASP A 139 -10.79 -26.54 13.95
C ASP A 139 -11.07 -25.70 12.69
N VAL A 140 -10.21 -24.73 12.42
CA VAL A 140 -10.27 -23.89 11.24
C VAL A 140 -9.04 -24.14 10.38
N LYS A 141 -9.25 -24.31 9.08
CA LYS A 141 -8.15 -24.49 8.12
C LYS A 141 -8.40 -23.65 6.89
N PHE A 142 -7.45 -22.78 6.57
CA PHE A 142 -7.42 -22.06 5.31
C PHE A 142 -6.51 -22.77 4.31
N ASN A 143 -6.83 -22.64 3.03
CA ASN A 143 -5.97 -23.10 1.94
C ASN A 143 -4.79 -22.14 1.78
N GLY A 144 -3.61 -22.67 1.48
CA GLY A 144 -2.40 -21.86 1.27
C GLY A 144 -1.75 -21.41 2.58
N ASN A 145 -1.10 -20.24 2.56
CA ASN A 145 -0.39 -19.66 3.72
C ASN A 145 -1.01 -18.30 4.09
N PRO A 146 -2.08 -18.28 4.90
CA PRO A 146 -2.77 -17.04 5.28
C PRO A 146 -1.85 -16.04 6.00
N GLN A 147 -0.88 -16.51 6.80
CA GLN A 147 0.09 -15.64 7.47
C GLN A 147 0.90 -14.80 6.47
N GLN A 148 1.45 -15.45 5.44
CA GLN A 148 2.26 -14.75 4.45
C GLN A 148 1.44 -13.74 3.64
N MET A 149 0.18 -14.07 3.35
CA MET A 149 -0.73 -13.14 2.69
C MET A 149 -1.08 -11.95 3.58
N LEU A 150 -1.32 -12.17 4.88
CA LEU A 150 -1.57 -11.10 5.85
C LEU A 150 -0.38 -10.15 5.94
N TRP A 151 0.84 -10.67 6.04
CA TRP A 151 2.05 -9.85 6.08
C TRP A 151 2.31 -9.05 4.81
N SER A 152 1.81 -9.50 3.65
CA SER A 152 1.86 -8.70 2.42
C SER A 152 0.78 -7.62 2.34
N LEU A 153 -0.17 -7.59 3.29
CA LEU A 153 -1.19 -6.55 3.28
C LEU A 153 -0.61 -5.21 3.71
N GLY A 154 -0.91 -4.17 2.94
CA GLY A 154 -0.29 -2.85 3.08
C GLY A 154 0.95 -2.67 2.20
N ASP A 155 1.50 -3.74 1.60
CA ASP A 155 2.47 -3.61 0.52
C ASP A 155 1.82 -2.89 -0.67
N GLN A 156 2.61 -2.20 -1.47
CA GLN A 156 2.11 -1.48 -2.64
C GLN A 156 2.97 -1.81 -3.84
N ASN A 157 2.33 -2.01 -4.99
CA ASN A 157 3.06 -2.05 -6.25
C ASN A 157 3.06 -0.65 -6.86
N VAL A 158 4.25 -0.15 -7.16
CA VAL A 158 4.48 1.24 -7.51
C VAL A 158 5.08 1.28 -8.92
N TYR A 159 4.33 1.83 -9.87
CA TYR A 159 4.71 1.84 -11.28
C TYR A 159 4.78 3.25 -11.85
N LEU A 160 5.78 3.47 -12.71
CA LEU A 160 5.73 4.53 -13.72
C LEU A 160 4.86 4.06 -14.87
N THR A 161 3.99 4.94 -15.36
CA THR A 161 3.16 4.67 -16.53
C THR A 161 3.34 5.70 -17.63
N TYR A 162 3.10 5.26 -18.86
CA TYR A 162 3.05 6.11 -20.05
C TYR A 162 1.79 5.74 -20.83
N ASP A 163 0.91 6.72 -21.06
CA ASP A 163 -0.43 6.48 -21.63
C ASP A 163 -1.19 5.37 -20.88
N ASP A 164 -1.18 5.42 -19.54
CA ASP A 164 -1.78 4.46 -18.60
C ASP A 164 -1.23 3.03 -18.66
N LYS A 165 -0.16 2.79 -19.42
CA LYS A 165 0.53 1.50 -19.44
C LYS A 165 1.70 1.50 -18.48
N GLU A 166 1.79 0.46 -17.66
CA GLU A 166 2.95 0.22 -16.80
C GLU A 166 4.20 0.05 -17.67
N VAL A 167 5.21 0.90 -17.46
CA VAL A 167 6.45 0.90 -18.23
C VAL A 167 7.69 0.62 -17.37
N LEU A 168 7.64 0.92 -16.07
CA LEU A 168 8.72 0.63 -15.14
C LEU A 168 8.15 0.37 -13.74
N ASP A 169 8.68 -0.65 -13.08
CA ASP A 169 8.45 -0.92 -11.66
C ASP A 169 9.38 -0.02 -10.83
N ILE A 170 8.81 1.01 -10.22
CA ILE A 170 9.52 1.95 -9.36
C ILE A 170 9.77 1.33 -7.98
N GLY A 171 8.88 0.46 -7.51
CA GLY A 171 9.07 -0.31 -6.28
C GLY A 171 10.35 -1.14 -6.33
N ALA A 172 10.64 -1.77 -7.47
CA ALA A 172 11.89 -2.51 -7.69
C ALA A 172 13.17 -1.66 -7.63
N LEU A 173 13.06 -0.32 -7.64
CA LEU A 173 14.18 0.61 -7.43
C LEU A 173 14.40 0.97 -5.95
N GLY A 174 13.64 0.37 -5.03
CA GLY A 174 13.72 0.59 -3.58
C GLY A 174 12.69 1.57 -3.02
N TYR A 175 11.58 1.77 -3.73
CA TYR A 175 10.49 2.68 -3.35
C TYR A 175 9.15 1.94 -3.19
N GLU A 176 9.17 0.72 -2.64
CA GLU A 176 7.98 -0.12 -2.44
C GLU A 176 6.93 0.47 -1.48
N TYR A 177 7.30 1.49 -0.71
CA TYR A 177 6.41 2.20 0.23
C TYR A 177 6.01 3.60 -0.25
N ALA A 178 6.37 3.98 -1.48
CA ALA A 178 5.96 5.27 -2.03
C ALA A 178 4.44 5.36 -2.11
N TYR A 179 3.88 6.40 -1.49
CA TYR A 179 2.45 6.67 -1.54
C TYR A 179 2.10 7.85 -2.45
N GLU A 180 3.10 8.66 -2.84
CA GLU A 180 2.95 9.76 -3.78
C GLU A 180 4.17 9.82 -4.71
N ILE A 181 3.91 9.94 -6.01
CA ILE A 181 4.93 10.03 -7.06
C ILE A 181 4.49 11.05 -8.09
N ASP A 182 5.28 12.10 -8.21
CA ASP A 182 5.06 13.20 -9.13
C ASP A 182 6.11 13.25 -10.22
N ILE A 183 5.66 13.24 -11.48
CA ILE A 183 6.53 13.47 -12.62
C ILE A 183 6.75 14.97 -12.77
N LEU A 184 7.87 15.47 -12.25
CA LEU A 184 8.19 16.89 -12.27
C LEU A 184 8.44 17.38 -13.69
N GLY A 185 9.24 16.64 -14.47
CA GLY A 185 9.60 16.99 -15.83
C GLY A 185 10.07 15.80 -16.65
N HIS A 186 9.81 15.84 -17.97
CA HIS A 186 10.30 14.82 -18.89
C HIS A 186 10.71 15.41 -20.24
N LYS A 187 11.71 14.80 -20.89
CA LYS A 187 12.16 15.19 -22.24
C LYS A 187 12.89 14.04 -22.92
N THR A 188 12.65 13.86 -24.21
CA THR A 188 13.41 12.92 -25.04
C THR A 188 14.52 13.67 -25.79
N VAL A 189 15.76 13.18 -25.68
CA VAL A 189 16.95 13.68 -26.39
C VAL A 189 17.71 12.48 -26.94
N ASP A 190 17.98 12.47 -28.24
CA ASP A 190 18.73 11.39 -28.91
C ASP A 190 18.22 9.97 -28.57
N ASP A 191 16.91 9.76 -28.69
CA ASP A 191 16.19 8.51 -28.38
C ASP A 191 16.24 8.05 -26.91
N VAL A 192 16.77 8.87 -26.01
CA VAL A 192 16.75 8.66 -24.56
C VAL A 192 15.71 9.56 -23.94
N THR A 193 14.79 8.98 -23.17
CA THR A 193 13.82 9.75 -22.39
C THR A 193 14.35 9.98 -20.99
N HIS A 194 14.45 11.25 -20.63
CA HIS A 194 14.90 11.74 -19.34
C HIS A 194 13.69 12.14 -18.49
N LEU A 195 13.65 11.69 -17.23
CA LEU A 195 12.57 11.94 -16.29
C LEU A 195 13.15 12.46 -14.97
N LEU A 196 12.55 13.54 -14.44
CA LEU A 196 12.70 13.97 -13.06
C LEU A 196 11.42 13.66 -12.32
N ILE A 197 11.54 12.95 -11.20
CA ILE A 197 10.42 12.39 -10.43
C ILE A 197 10.62 12.72 -8.96
N SER A 198 9.62 13.31 -8.31
CA SER A 198 9.57 13.39 -6.85
C SER A 198 8.85 12.16 -6.31
N ILE A 199 9.41 11.55 -5.27
CA ILE A 199 8.84 10.38 -4.60
C ILE A 199 8.71 10.71 -3.12
N ILE A 200 7.52 10.49 -2.57
CA ILE A 200 7.26 10.60 -1.14
C ILE A 200 6.95 9.22 -0.57
N GLU A 201 7.71 8.84 0.43
CA GLU A 201 7.52 7.61 1.20
C GLU A 201 7.43 7.95 2.70
N PRO A 202 6.77 7.12 3.52
CA PRO A 202 6.79 7.32 4.95
C PRO A 202 8.20 7.02 5.50
N SER A 203 8.61 7.75 6.54
CA SER A 203 9.85 7.53 7.29
C SER A 203 9.80 6.21 8.08
N LYS A 204 9.98 5.11 7.35
CA LYS A 204 9.88 3.70 7.77
C LYS A 204 8.56 3.29 8.42
N PRO A 205 7.86 2.27 7.88
CA PRO A 205 6.86 1.52 8.64
C PRO A 205 7.51 0.91 9.91
N GLY A 206 6.93 1.14 11.09
CA GLY A 206 7.44 0.60 12.36
C GLY A 206 8.44 1.47 13.12
N SER A 207 8.80 2.66 12.61
CA SER A 207 9.39 3.70 13.46
C SER A 207 8.25 4.51 14.08
N ALA A 208 8.32 4.81 15.38
CA ALA A 208 7.21 5.32 16.18
C ALA A 208 6.78 6.78 15.86
N GLY A 209 6.62 7.16 14.59
CA GLY A 209 6.17 8.48 14.18
C GLY A 209 7.00 9.64 14.75
N ARG A 210 8.26 9.37 15.14
CA ARG A 210 9.13 10.37 15.81
C ARG A 210 10.04 11.11 14.83
N GLY A 211 9.58 11.30 13.61
CA GLY A 211 10.15 12.32 12.73
C GLY A 211 9.93 13.71 13.34
N MET A 212 10.85 14.65 13.11
CA MET A 212 10.73 16.03 13.59
C MET A 212 9.54 16.77 12.95
N CYS A 213 9.05 16.30 11.80
CA CYS A 213 7.84 16.76 11.15
C CYS A 213 6.70 15.76 11.37
N GLY A 214 5.56 16.21 11.90
CA GLY A 214 4.44 15.37 12.33
C GLY A 214 3.73 14.53 11.24
N ALA A 215 4.14 14.64 9.97
CA ALA A 215 3.72 13.75 8.89
C ALA A 215 4.68 12.57 8.65
N GLY A 216 5.94 12.69 9.08
CA GLY A 216 6.92 11.61 8.98
C GLY A 216 7.25 11.23 7.54
N ASP A 217 7.43 12.19 6.64
CA ASP A 217 7.73 11.93 5.23
C ASP A 217 9.23 11.97 4.93
N GLU A 218 9.65 11.13 3.98
CA GLU A 218 10.93 11.19 3.32
C GLU A 218 10.66 11.52 1.85
N ILE A 219 11.23 12.62 1.37
CA ILE A 219 11.04 13.10 0.00
C ILE A 219 12.34 12.89 -0.76
N TYR A 220 12.25 12.25 -1.92
CA TYR A 220 13.38 11.97 -2.80
C TYR A 220 13.15 12.61 -4.16
N ILE A 221 14.24 13.05 -4.78
CA ILE A 221 14.30 13.28 -6.22
C ILE A 221 14.92 12.06 -6.88
N LEU A 222 14.28 11.57 -7.93
CA LEU A 222 14.73 10.47 -8.76
C LEU A 222 14.89 10.97 -10.19
N TYR A 223 16.05 10.71 -10.78
CA TYR A 223 16.34 10.95 -12.18
C TYR A 223 16.47 9.63 -12.93
N LEU A 224 15.68 9.45 -13.99
CA LEU A 224 15.70 8.25 -14.82
C LEU A 224 16.05 8.57 -16.27
N GLN A 225 16.77 7.64 -16.91
CA GLN A 225 16.94 7.58 -18.35
C GLN A 225 16.38 6.26 -18.86
N LEU A 226 15.46 6.35 -19.81
CA LEU A 226 14.83 5.20 -20.46
C LEU A 226 15.17 5.21 -21.96
N ASP A 227 15.34 4.04 -22.56
CA ASP A 227 15.40 3.93 -24.02
C ASP A 227 14.02 4.07 -24.67
N ASP A 228 13.97 3.99 -26.00
CA ASP A 228 12.76 4.03 -26.82
C ASP A 228 11.77 2.87 -26.56
N GLN A 229 12.23 1.84 -25.84
CA GLN A 229 11.45 0.67 -25.40
C GLN A 229 11.09 0.75 -23.91
N PHE A 230 11.30 1.91 -23.28
CA PHE A 230 11.10 2.16 -21.85
C PHE A 230 11.99 1.33 -20.91
N LYS A 231 13.07 0.75 -21.42
CA LYS A 231 14.02 0.03 -20.59
C LYS A 231 14.88 1.02 -19.83
N LEU A 232 15.07 0.78 -18.54
CA LEU A 232 15.94 1.57 -17.70
C LEU A 232 17.40 1.47 -18.17
N ILE A 233 17.97 2.62 -18.55
CA ILE A 233 19.39 2.79 -18.90
C ILE A 233 20.17 3.25 -17.67
N TYR A 234 19.62 4.22 -16.94
CA TYR A 234 20.28 4.87 -15.81
C TYR A 234 19.25 5.38 -14.80
N SER A 235 19.61 5.29 -13.52
CA SER A 235 18.87 5.86 -12.40
C SER A 235 19.83 6.51 -11.43
N ASP A 236 19.51 7.71 -10.97
CA ASP A 236 20.17 8.38 -9.84
C ASP A 236 19.11 8.94 -8.90
N ALA A 237 19.36 8.90 -7.60
CA ALA A 237 18.42 9.40 -6.60
C ALA A 237 19.14 10.14 -5.48
N GLU A 238 18.45 11.10 -4.89
CA GLU A 238 18.92 11.79 -3.70
C GLU A 238 17.74 12.17 -2.81
N LYS A 239 17.99 12.21 -1.51
CA LYS A 239 16.98 12.60 -0.54
C LYS A 239 16.92 14.12 -0.46
N GLU A 240 15.78 14.71 -0.81
CA GLU A 240 15.56 16.16 -0.72
C GLU A 240 15.17 16.60 0.69
N GLN A 241 14.33 15.79 1.34
CA GLN A 241 13.81 16.09 2.67
C GLN A 241 13.74 14.81 3.50
N SER A 242 14.05 14.94 4.78
CA SER A 242 13.94 13.87 5.76
C SER A 242 13.28 14.39 7.01
N CYS A 243 12.29 13.65 7.53
CA CYS A 243 11.78 13.89 8.86
C CYS A 243 12.67 13.26 9.94
N PHE A 244 13.54 12.31 9.58
CA PHE A 244 14.44 11.64 10.52
C PHE A 244 15.84 12.29 10.62
N GLN A 245 16.35 12.80 9.50
CA GLN A 245 17.66 13.44 9.41
C GLN A 245 17.48 14.94 9.20
N TYR A 246 18.17 15.76 10.00
CA TYR A 246 18.13 17.20 9.79
C TYR A 246 18.85 17.57 8.49
N LEU A 247 18.15 18.25 7.59
CA LEU A 247 18.67 18.84 6.35
C LEU A 247 18.36 20.34 6.40
N GLU A 248 19.40 21.19 6.42
CA GLU A 248 19.23 22.67 6.50
C GLU A 248 18.63 23.25 5.23
N GLU A 249 19.03 22.70 4.08
CA GLU A 249 18.61 23.07 2.74
C GLU A 249 18.49 21.80 1.90
N SER A 250 17.75 21.86 0.77
CA SER A 250 17.72 20.72 -0.15
C SER A 250 19.15 20.44 -0.63
N PRO A 251 19.67 19.22 -0.50
CA PRO A 251 21.04 18.89 -0.89
C PRO A 251 21.21 18.78 -2.41
N VAL A 252 20.21 19.18 -3.20
CA VAL A 252 20.19 19.06 -4.64
C VAL A 252 19.57 20.28 -5.32
N GLU A 253 20.04 20.56 -6.53
CA GLU A 253 19.44 21.52 -7.45
C GLU A 253 19.13 20.85 -8.79
N TYR A 254 17.98 21.16 -9.37
CA TYR A 254 17.57 20.71 -10.71
C TYR A 254 16.69 21.76 -11.39
N ASP A 255 16.57 21.62 -12.72
CA ASP A 255 15.74 22.49 -13.55
C ASP A 255 14.68 21.64 -14.25
N ILE A 256 13.44 21.78 -13.82
CA ILE A 256 12.28 21.05 -14.35
C ILE A 256 12.08 21.31 -15.85
N ALA A 257 12.48 22.47 -16.36
CA ALA A 257 12.38 22.79 -17.79
C ALA A 257 13.46 22.11 -18.64
N PHE A 258 14.53 21.63 -18.00
CA PHE A 258 15.64 20.91 -18.64
C PHE A 258 15.94 19.60 -17.90
N PRO A 259 14.98 18.66 -17.84
CA PRO A 259 15.11 17.43 -17.07
C PRO A 259 16.25 16.54 -17.59
N GLU A 260 16.68 16.71 -18.85
CA GLU A 260 17.83 15.99 -19.41
C GLU A 260 19.14 16.23 -18.62
N LYS A 261 19.24 17.33 -17.87
CA LYS A 261 20.41 17.66 -17.06
C LYS A 261 20.46 16.89 -15.73
N GLY A 262 19.40 16.19 -15.33
CA GLY A 262 19.30 15.55 -14.02
C GLY A 262 19.32 16.56 -12.88
N PHE A 263 19.90 16.16 -11.75
CA PHE A 263 20.12 17.02 -10.58
C PHE A 263 21.61 17.08 -10.22
N THR A 264 22.00 18.14 -9.51
CA THR A 264 23.35 18.31 -8.98
C THR A 264 23.30 18.35 -7.47
N ARG A 265 24.18 17.58 -6.81
CA ARG A 265 24.32 17.59 -5.35
C ARG A 265 25.06 18.85 -4.89
N LEU A 266 24.47 19.58 -3.96
CA LEU A 266 25.03 20.76 -3.31
C LEU A 266 25.79 20.29 -2.05
N ASN A 267 27.08 20.63 -1.95
CA ASN A 267 27.93 20.29 -0.80
C ASN A 267 27.86 21.34 0.30
#